data_AF-A0A3Q8SPG9-F1
#
_entry.id   AF-A0A3Q8SPG9-F1
#
_cell.length_a   1.000
_cell.length_b   1.000
_cell.length_c   1.000
_cell.angle_alpha   90.00
_cell.angle_beta   90.00
_cell.angle_gamma   90.00
#
_symmetry.space_group_name_H-M   'P 1'
#
loop_
_entity.id
_entity.type
_entity.pdbx_description
1 polymer ?
#
loop_
_entity_poly.entity_id
_entity_poly.type
_entity_poly.pdbx_seq_one_letter_code
_entity_poly.pdbx_strand_id
1 'polypeptide(L)' 'MFIQSKTGIVPGKRYDFSKKHILTAVDGILERMQIDYLDSLVLHRPDILMNPEEVAEAFDTLQVQISRS' A
#
# COMPACT_ATOMS: atom_id res chain seq x y z
N MET A 1 1.75 4.24 19.64
CA MET A 1 1.72 5.32 18.63
C MET A 1 1.00 4.76 17.42
N PHE A 2 0.09 5.51 16.80
CA PHE A 2 -0.61 5.04 15.59
C PHE A 2 0.13 5.54 14.34
N ILE A 3 0.47 4.64 13.43
CA ILE A 3 1.28 4.87 12.25
C ILE A 3 0.44 4.62 10.99
N GLN A 4 0.16 5.69 10.26
CA GLN A 4 -0.58 5.65 9.01
C GLN A 4 0.30 6.11 7.85
N SER A 5 0.20 5.42 6.72
CA SER A 5 0.78 5.89 5.46
C SER A 5 -0.21 5.73 4.30
N LYS A 6 0.19 6.20 3.11
CA LYS A 6 -0.65 6.22 1.91
C LYS A 6 0.13 5.99 0.64
N THR A 7 -0.50 5.33 -0.33
CA THR A 7 0.13 4.91 -1.59
C THR A 7 -0.71 5.18 -2.84
N GLY A 8 -0.08 5.00 -4.00
CA GLY A 8 -0.69 4.92 -5.33
C GLY A 8 -0.74 6.22 -6.15
N ILE A 9 0.00 7.26 -5.76
CA ILE A 9 0.32 8.38 -6.66
C ILE A 9 1.66 8.12 -7.33
N VAL A 10 1.68 8.08 -8.66
CA VAL A 10 2.92 8.12 -9.44
C VAL A 10 3.12 9.55 -9.97
N PRO A 11 4.10 10.32 -9.45
CA PRO A 11 4.29 11.72 -9.82
C PRO A 11 4.45 11.92 -11.33
N GLY A 12 3.72 12.87 -11.90
CA GLY A 12 3.76 13.20 -13.33
C GLY A 12 3.18 12.13 -14.26
N LYS A 13 2.53 11.09 -13.73
CA LYS A 13 1.90 10.03 -14.53
C LYS A 13 0.42 9.89 -14.20
N ARG A 14 0.07 8.88 -13.41
CA ARG A 14 -1.30 8.48 -13.09
C ARG A 14 -1.35 7.90 -11.68
N TYR A 15 -2.54 7.54 -11.22
CA TYR A 15 -2.66 6.64 -10.09
C TYR A 15 -2.33 5.22 -10.52
N ASP A 16 -1.66 4.49 -9.63
CA ASP A 16 -1.31 3.09 -9.83
C ASP A 16 -1.71 2.33 -8.57
N PHE A 17 -2.87 1.67 -8.63
CA PHE A 17 -3.36 0.79 -7.59
C PHE A 17 -3.18 -0.68 -7.96
N SER A 18 -2.23 -0.97 -8.85
CA SER A 18 -1.87 -2.36 -9.11
C SER A 18 -1.32 -3.02 -7.85
N LYS A 19 -1.56 -4.32 -7.70
CA LYS A 19 -1.07 -5.10 -6.55
C LYS A 19 0.44 -4.92 -6.36
N LYS A 20 1.18 -5.02 -7.46
CA LYS A 20 2.63 -4.86 -7.49
C LYS A 20 3.05 -3.49 -6.96
N HIS A 21 2.41 -2.41 -7.42
CA HIS A 21 2.75 -1.06 -6.99
C HIS A 21 2.48 -0.86 -5.50
N ILE A 22 1.34 -1.35 -5.00
CA ILE A 22 0.98 -1.24 -3.58
C ILE A 22 2.03 -1.93 -2.71
N LEU A 23 2.38 -3.19 -3.00
CA LEU A 23 3.36 -3.95 -2.22
C LEU A 23 4.74 -3.28 -2.22
N THR A 24 5.27 -2.92 -3.39
CA THR A 24 6.57 -2.24 -3.50
C THR A 24 6.59 -0.89 -2.78
N ALA A 25 5.47 -0.16 -2.79
CA ALA A 25 5.38 1.10 -2.08
C ALA A 25 5.40 0.91 -0.55
N VAL A 26 4.75 -0.14 -0.04
CA VAL A 26 4.78 -0.48 1.39
C VAL A 26 6.20 -0.86 1.82
N ASP A 27 6.89 -1.71 1.08
CA ASP A 27 8.29 -2.08 1.36
C ASP A 27 9.16 -0.82 1.50
N GLY A 28 9.05 0.12 0.55
CA GLY A 28 9.79 1.38 0.60
C GLY A 28 9.35 2.33 1.73
N ILE A 29 8.09 2.27 2.18
CA ILE A 29 7.63 3.04 3.35
C ILE A 29 8.31 2.50 4.61
N LEU A 30 8.25 1.19 4.82
CA LEU A 30 8.83 0.51 5.97
C LEU A 30 10.34 0.76 6.06
N GLU A 31 11.06 0.62 4.94
CA GLU A 31 12.49 0.88 4.84
C GLU A 31 12.85 2.33 5.21
N ARG A 32 12.19 3.34 4.62
CA ARG A 32 12.48 4.76 4.89
C ARG A 32 12.16 5.15 6.33
N MET A 33 11.15 4.55 6.92
CA MET A 33 10.70 4.85 8.28
C MET A 33 11.42 4.01 9.34
N GLN A 34 12.17 2.98 8.94
CA GLN A 34 12.83 2.03 9.84
C GLN A 34 11.85 1.36 10.81
N ILE A 35 10.72 0.90 10.26
CA ILE A 35 9.66 0.18 10.98
C ILE A 35 9.29 -1.09 10.20
N ASP A 36 8.60 -2.01 10.86
CA ASP A 36 8.20 -3.31 10.34
C ASP A 36 6.68 -3.45 10.12
N TYR A 37 5.87 -2.51 10.59
CA TYR A 37 4.42 -2.48 10.38
C TYR A 37 3.85 -1.08 10.16
N LEU A 38 2.60 -1.03 9.66
CA LEU A 38 1.73 0.14 9.65
C LEU A 38 0.41 -0.25 10.31
N ASP A 39 -0.14 0.63 11.16
CA ASP A 39 -1.50 0.43 11.70
C ASP A 39 -2.56 0.63 10.62
N SER A 40 -2.29 1.50 9.63
CA SER A 40 -3.20 1.75 8.53
C SER A 40 -2.47 2.14 7.24
N LEU A 41 -2.93 1.57 6.13
CA LEU A 41 -2.55 1.95 4.77
C LEU A 41 -3.79 2.43 4.02
N VAL A 42 -3.69 3.61 3.40
CA VAL A 42 -4.80 4.22 2.65
C VAL A 42 -4.41 4.45 1.18
N LEU A 43 -5.34 4.19 0.26
CA LEU A 43 -5.19 4.64 -1.13
C LEU A 43 -5.34 6.16 -1.18
N HIS A 44 -4.31 6.86 -1.67
CA HIS A 44 -4.20 8.32 -1.49
C HIS A 44 -5.33 9.11 -2.19
N ARG A 45 -5.92 8.55 -3.25
CA ARG A 45 -7.01 9.16 -4.02
C ARG A 45 -7.98 8.09 -4.49
N PRO A 46 -9.27 8.39 -4.69
CA PRO A 46 -10.15 7.48 -5.42
C PRO A 46 -9.73 7.45 -6.91
N ASP A 47 -9.70 6.26 -7.49
CA ASP A 47 -9.54 6.05 -8.93
C ASP A 47 -10.64 5.10 -9.41
N ILE A 48 -11.51 5.59 -10.28
CA ILE A 48 -12.62 4.82 -10.85
C ILE A 48 -12.15 3.75 -11.84
N LEU A 49 -10.90 3.86 -12.33
CA LEU A 49 -10.30 2.92 -13.27
C LEU A 49 -9.47 1.84 -12.59
N MET A 50 -9.43 1.83 -11.24
CA MET A 50 -8.70 0.79 -10.51
C MET A 50 -9.33 -0.59 -10.76
N ASN A 51 -8.51 -1.63 -10.66
CA ASN A 51 -9.02 -2.99 -10.54
C ASN A 51 -9.24 -3.32 -9.03
N PRO A 52 -10.48 -3.48 -8.56
CA PRO A 52 -10.75 -3.78 -7.15
C PRO A 52 -10.13 -5.09 -6.67
N GLU A 53 -10.03 -6.09 -7.55
CA GLU A 53 -9.46 -7.40 -7.21
C GLU A 53 -7.97 -7.29 -6.89
N GLU A 54 -7.21 -6.52 -7.69
CA GLU A 54 -5.78 -6.30 -7.42
C GLU A 54 -5.56 -5.55 -6.11
N VAL A 55 -6.43 -4.60 -5.78
CA VAL A 55 -6.37 -3.90 -4.50
C VAL A 55 -6.67 -4.86 -3.37
N ALA A 56 -7.76 -5.63 -3.45
CA ALA A 56 -8.12 -6.61 -2.42
C ALA A 56 -6.99 -7.60 -2.17
N GLU A 57 -6.44 -8.20 -3.24
CA GLU A 57 -5.32 -9.13 -3.13
C GLU A 57 -4.07 -8.51 -2.51
N ALA A 58 -3.79 -7.23 -2.78
CA ALA A 58 -2.67 -6.53 -2.16
C ALA A 58 -2.87 -6.40 -0.65
N PHE A 59 -4.06 -5.97 -0.22
CA PHE A 59 -4.38 -5.81 1.20
C PHE A 59 -4.43 -7.15 1.94
N ASP A 60 -4.98 -8.20 1.32
CA ASP A 60 -4.95 -9.56 1.88
C ASP A 60 -3.51 -10.05 2.07
N THR A 61 -2.65 -9.82 1.07
CA THR A 61 -1.23 -10.17 1.14
C THR A 61 -0.54 -9.46 2.32
N LEU A 62 -0.78 -8.16 2.47
CA LEU A 62 -0.18 -7.34 3.54
C LEU A 62 -0.66 -7.79 4.93
N GLN A 63 -1.95 -8.09 5.09
CA GLN A 63 -2.49 -8.57 6.38
C GLN A 63 -1.88 -9.91 6.79
N VAL A 64 -1.68 -10.84 5.84
CA VAL A 64 -1.06 -12.14 6.12
C VAL A 64 0.42 -12.01 6.46
N GLN A 65 1.14 -11.10 5.80
CA GLN A 65 2.57 -10.87 6.06
C GLN A 65 2.82 -10.26 7.44
N ILE A 66 2.02 -9.26 7.85
CA ILE A 66 2.15 -8.59 9.15
C ILE A 66 1.79 -9.52 10.31
N SER A 67 0.89 -10.49 10.09
CA SER A 67 0.49 -11.47 11.13
C SER A 67 1.57 -12.52 11.45
N ARG A 68 2.75 -12.46 10.81
CA ARG A 68 3.86 -13.42 10.98
C ARG A 68 5.07 -12.86 11.75
N SER A 69 5.00 -11.60 12.19
CA SER A 69 5.96 -10.91 13.06
C SER A 69 5.41 -10.81 14.48
#